data_AF-A0A415MFK7-F1
#
_entry.id   AF-A0A415MFK7-F1
#
_cell.length_a   1.000
_cell.length_b   1.000
_cell.length_c   1.000
_cell.angle_alpha   90.00
_cell.angle_beta   90.00
_cell.angle_gamma   90.00
#
_symmetry.space_group_name_H-M   'P 1'
#
loop_
_entity.id
_entity.type
_entity.pdbx_description
1 polymer ?
#
loop_
_entity_poly.entity_id
_entity_poly.type
_entity_poly.pdbx_seq_one_letter_code
_entity_poly.pdbx_strand_id
1 'polypeptide(L)' 'MKEKDITQKVLEDNNDIFADIVNGLLFDGKSEVEENELVNTTVHSQ' A
#
# COMPACT_ATOMS: atom_id res chain seq x y z
N MET A 1 18.59 -16.49 1.60
CA MET A 1 17.73 -15.29 1.50
C MET A 1 17.14 -15.32 0.10
N LYS A 2 15.91 -15.81 -0.04
CA LYS A 2 15.23 -15.80 -1.35
C LYS A 2 15.01 -14.34 -1.69
N GLU A 3 15.63 -13.91 -2.78
CA GLU A 3 15.37 -12.63 -3.43
C GLU A 3 13.85 -12.49 -3.53
N LYS A 4 13.26 -11.48 -2.88
CA LYS A 4 11.80 -11.26 -2.92
C LYS A 4 11.42 -11.14 -4.39
N ASP A 5 10.55 -12.03 -4.86
CA ASP A 5 10.06 -12.07 -6.24
C ASP A 5 9.64 -10.65 -6.64
N ILE A 6 10.01 -10.21 -7.85
CA ILE A 6 9.82 -8.84 -8.35
C ILE A 6 8.39 -8.34 -8.11
N THR A 7 7.40 -9.24 -8.19
CA THR A 7 6.00 -8.97 -7.89
C THR A 7 5.77 -8.48 -6.45
N GLN A 8 6.43 -9.09 -5.47
CA GLN A 8 6.28 -8.69 -4.07
C GLN A 8 6.83 -7.27 -3.84
N LYS A 9 7.95 -6.91 -4.47
CA LYS A 9 8.49 -5.54 -4.40
C LYS A 9 7.51 -4.52 -4.96
N VAL A 10 6.94 -4.80 -6.13
CA VAL A 10 5.96 -3.89 -6.76
C VAL A 10 4.70 -3.73 -5.90
N LEU A 11 4.26 -4.78 -5.20
CA LEU A 11 3.10 -4.68 -4.30
C LEU A 11 3.41 -3.89 -3.03
N GLU A 12 4.61 -4.06 -2.46
CA GLU A 12 5.08 -3.27 -1.32
C GLU A 12 5.22 -1.79 -1.69
N ASP A 13 5.84 -1.49 -2.83
CA ASP A 13 5.98 -0.12 -3.34
C ASP A 13 4.62 0.55 -3.59
N ASN A 14 3.62 -0.21 -4.07
CA ASN A 14 2.26 0.32 -4.24
C ASN A 14 1.64 0.68 -2.88
N ASN A 15 1.73 -0.23 -1.91
CA ASN A 15 1.15 -0.03 -0.59
C ASN A 15 1.78 1.17 0.13
N ASP A 16 3.10 1.35 0.06
CA ASP A 16 3.79 2.51 0.63
C ASP A 16 3.24 3.84 0.07
N ILE A 17 3.18 3.94 -1.26
CA ILE A 17 2.64 5.12 -1.95
C ILE A 17 1.17 5.36 -1.56
N PHE A 18 0.35 4.32 -1.46
CA PHE A 18 -1.05 4.46 -1.05
C PHE A 18 -1.20 4.89 0.40
N ALA A 19 -0.35 4.39 1.31
CA ALA A 19 -0.34 4.79 2.71
C ALA A 19 -0.02 6.29 2.84
N ASP A 20 0.98 6.79 2.10
CA ASP A 20 1.32 8.21 2.06
C ASP A 20 0.18 9.09 1.53
N ILE A 21 -0.47 8.66 0.45
CA ILE A 21 -1.61 9.39 -0.12
C ILE A 21 -2.78 9.45 0.86
N VAL A 22 -3.11 8.33 1.49
CA VAL A 22 -4.20 8.23 2.47
C VAL A 22 -3.90 9.07 3.69
N ASN A 23 -2.71 8.95 4.26
CA ASN A 23 -2.27 9.75 5.41
C ASN A 23 -2.25 11.25 5.10
N GLY A 24 -1.75 11.62 3.91
CA GLY A 24 -1.71 13.01 3.46
C GLY A 24 -3.09 13.63 3.23
N LEU A 25 -4.01 12.89 2.60
CA LEU A 25 -5.32 13.42 2.20
C LEU A 25 -6.41 13.28 3.27
N LEU A 26 -6.39 12.18 4.04
CA LEU A 26 -7.46 11.84 4.97
C LEU A 26 -7.09 12.06 6.44
N PHE A 27 -5.79 12.09 6.76
CA PHE A 27 -5.30 12.17 8.13
C PHE A 27 -4.44 13.42 8.39
N ASP A 28 -4.56 14.46 7.57
CA ASP A 28 -3.79 15.72 7.69
C ASP A 28 -2.26 15.49 7.76
N GLY A 29 -1.77 14.47 7.07
CA GLY A 29 -0.36 14.08 7.09
C GLY A 29 0.09 13.30 8.33
N LYS A 30 -0.84 12.88 9.20
CA LYS A 30 -0.52 11.98 10.31
C LYS A 30 -0.40 10.55 9.79
N SER A 31 0.61 9.83 10.27
CA SER A 31 0.89 8.45 9.92
C SER A 31 -0.06 7.50 10.65
N GLU A 32 -1.33 7.46 10.21
CA GLU A 32 -2.40 6.64 10.82
C GLU A 32 -2.60 5.31 10.09
N VAL A 33 -2.16 5.19 8.83
CA VAL A 33 -2.24 3.97 8.03
C VAL A 33 -0.84 3.50 7.68
N GLU A 34 -0.53 2.24 7.99
CA GLU A 34 0.73 1.59 7.60
C GLU A 34 0.60 0.82 6.28
N GLU A 35 1.69 0.71 5.51
CA GLU A 35 1.74 -0.02 4.23
C GLU A 35 1.32 -1.51 4.34
N ASN A 36 1.52 -2.12 5.50
CA ASN A 36 1.19 -3.52 5.79
C ASN A 36 -0.31 -3.71 6.11
N GLU A 37 -1.05 -2.65 6.41
CA GLU A 37 -2.49 -2.66 6.67
C GLU A 37 -3.30 -2.60 5.36
N LEU A 38 -2.65 -2.20 4.27
CA LEU A 38 -3.27 -2.13 2.95
C LEU A 38 -3.29 -3.51 2.28
N VAL A 39 -4.50 -3.97 1.97
CA VAL A 39 -4.72 -5.23 1.27
C VAL A 39 -5.17 -4.97 -0.15
N ASN A 40 -4.46 -5.60 -1.11
CA ASN A 40 -4.86 -5.57 -2.50
C ASN A 40 -6.19 -6.31 -2.67
N THR A 41 -7.24 -5.57 -3.01
CA THR A 41 -8.55 -6.15 -3.35
C THR A 41 -8.78 -6.04 -4.85
N THR A 42 -9.22 -7.12 -5.48
CA THR A 42 -9.69 -7.08 -6.86
C THR A 42 -11.10 -6.49 -6.88
N VAL A 43 -11.23 -5.28 -7.43
CA VAL A 43 -12.56 -4.71 -7.71
C VAL A 43 -13.14 -5.47 -8.89
N HIS A 44 -13.96 -6.50 -8.63
CA HIS A 44 -14.84 -7.04 -9.65
C HIS A 44 -15.94 -6.00 -9.89
N SER A 45 -15.76 -5.09 -10.85
CA SER A 45 -16.90 -4.32 -11.36
C SER A 45 -17.85 -5.30 -12.04
N GLN A 46 -19.06 -5.44 -11.50
CA GLN A 46 -20.17 -6.12 -12.15
C GLN A 46 -20.74 -5.27 -13.28
#